data_AF-A0A8H4PQU4-F1
#
_entry.id   AF-A0A8H4PQU4-F1
#
_cell.length_a   1.000
_cell.length_b   1.000
_cell.length_c   1.000
_cell.angle_alpha   90.00
_cell.angle_beta   90.00
_cell.angle_gamma   90.00
#
_symmetry.space_group_name_H-M   'P 1'
#
loop_
_entity.id
_entity.type
_entity.pdbx_description
1 polymer ?
#
loop_
_entity_poly.entity_id
_entity_poly.type
_entity_poly.pdbx_seq_one_letter_code
_entity_poly.pdbx_strand_id
1 'polypeptide(L)'
;MALAPLFVLLLATVAMAAPAPQSSPSSDASQQGKCVHGSPTKTENYDIMYQQVKPPSSDGNNNFIVDPAWLKRHSTVGSSIQMSMGNPFISYGEFKCQYSCGGIPGCVSYAGYQSTVVGSHKKFECYFFDSLIESKNLVPAPDAENNVMTHAYNKLCDDK
;
A
#
# COMPACT_ATOMS: atom_id res chain seq x y z
N MET A 1 26.98 74.79 0.58
CA MET A 1 26.14 73.57 0.63
C MET A 1 26.94 72.41 0.06
N ALA A 2 27.32 71.45 0.90
CA ALA A 2 27.54 70.04 0.57
C ALA A 2 27.98 69.34 1.87
N LEU A 3 27.06 68.60 2.47
CA LEU A 3 27.25 67.80 3.67
C LEU A 3 28.04 66.53 3.34
N ALA A 4 29.03 66.18 4.16
CA ALA A 4 29.44 64.79 4.34
C ALA A 4 28.39 64.07 5.20
N PRO A 5 28.28 62.74 5.07
CA PRO A 5 28.49 61.98 6.30
C PRO A 5 29.34 60.71 6.13
N LEU A 6 30.15 60.50 7.16
CA LEU A 6 30.85 59.26 7.49
C LEU A 6 29.88 58.07 7.58
N PHE A 7 30.30 56.95 7.03
CA PHE A 7 29.74 55.62 7.29
C PHE A 7 30.15 55.15 8.70
N VAL A 8 29.17 54.95 9.58
CA VAL A 8 29.35 54.26 10.86
C VAL A 8 28.94 52.79 10.66
N LEU A 9 29.91 51.88 10.77
CA LEU A 9 29.68 50.43 10.79
C LEU A 9 29.16 50.00 12.17
N LEU A 10 27.89 49.56 12.23
CA LEU A 10 27.37 48.82 13.39
C LEU A 10 27.71 47.33 13.25
N LEU A 11 28.54 46.82 14.16
CA LEU A 11 28.73 45.38 14.39
C LEU A 11 27.56 44.86 15.25
N ALA A 12 26.69 44.04 14.66
CA ALA A 12 25.69 43.29 15.40
C ALA A 12 26.24 41.90 15.76
N THR A 13 26.49 41.66 17.05
CA THR A 13 26.78 40.32 17.59
C THR A 13 25.50 39.51 17.67
N VAL A 14 25.37 38.47 16.84
CA VAL A 14 24.26 37.51 16.92
C VAL A 14 24.65 36.43 17.93
N ALA A 15 24.01 36.42 19.10
CA ALA A 15 24.09 35.30 20.04
C ALA A 15 23.32 34.12 19.44
N MET A 16 24.03 33.07 19.01
CA MET A 16 23.41 31.82 18.59
C MET A 16 22.89 31.08 19.82
N ALA A 17 21.58 31.16 20.08
CA ALA A 17 20.92 30.22 20.96
C ALA A 17 20.91 28.84 20.26
N ALA A 18 21.61 27.87 20.84
CA ALA A 18 21.57 26.49 20.38
C ALA A 18 20.12 25.96 20.50
N PRO A 19 19.53 25.37 19.45
CA PRO A 19 18.23 24.74 19.57
C PRO A 19 18.36 23.53 20.51
N ALA A 20 17.44 23.44 21.48
CA ALA A 20 17.31 22.28 22.35
C ALA A 20 17.13 21.00 21.49
N PRO A 21 17.65 19.84 21.93
CA PRO A 21 17.44 18.59 21.22
C PRO A 21 15.94 18.31 21.14
N GLN A 22 15.38 18.47 19.94
CA GLN A 22 14.04 18.00 19.64
C GLN A 22 14.07 16.49 19.76
N SER A 23 13.38 15.97 20.77
CA SER A 23 13.01 14.57 20.85
C SER A 23 12.36 14.18 19.52
N SER A 24 13.04 13.29 18.79
CA SER A 24 12.50 12.64 17.61
C SER A 24 11.09 12.14 17.92
N PRO A 25 10.07 12.40 17.08
CA PRO A 25 8.76 11.83 17.30
C PRO A 25 8.91 10.31 17.24
N SER A 26 8.67 9.65 18.38
CA SER A 26 8.61 8.20 18.47
C SER A 26 7.66 7.67 17.39
N SER A 27 8.19 6.80 16.52
CA SER A 27 7.49 6.24 15.36
C SER A 27 6.22 5.43 15.70
N ASP A 28 5.89 5.26 16.98
CA ASP A 28 4.79 4.42 17.45
C ASP A 28 3.41 5.07 17.31
N ALA A 29 3.31 6.40 17.14
CA ALA A 29 2.03 7.07 16.94
C ALA A 29 1.46 6.92 15.50
N SER A 30 2.24 6.37 14.55
CA SER A 30 1.86 6.30 13.13
C SER A 30 1.24 4.97 12.68
N GLN A 31 1.28 3.93 13.51
CA GLN A 31 0.85 2.59 13.11
C GLN A 31 -0.60 2.24 13.48
N GLN A 32 -1.26 3.00 14.37
CA GLN A 32 -2.65 2.75 14.71
C GLN A 32 -3.54 2.91 13.46
N GLY A 33 -4.04 1.79 12.94
CA GLY A 33 -4.89 1.72 11.75
C GLY A 33 -4.16 1.57 10.41
N LYS A 34 -2.85 1.30 10.40
CA LYS A 34 -2.05 1.09 9.17
C LYS A 34 -1.50 -0.33 9.01
N CYS A 35 -1.77 -1.20 9.96
CA CYS A 35 -1.38 -2.60 9.93
C CYS A 35 -2.41 -3.45 10.70
N VAL A 36 -2.35 -4.77 10.53
CA VAL A 36 -3.15 -5.74 11.29
C VAL A 36 -2.25 -6.68 12.08
N HIS A 37 -2.72 -7.10 13.26
CA HIS A 37 -2.12 -8.22 13.97
C HIS A 37 -2.59 -9.53 13.33
N GLY A 38 -1.66 -10.47 13.13
CA GLY A 38 -1.93 -11.72 12.43
C GLY A 38 -0.63 -12.45 12.13
N SER A 39 -0.65 -13.30 11.10
CA SER A 39 0.54 -14.02 10.66
C SER A 39 0.73 -13.90 9.15
N PRO A 40 1.97 -14.07 8.66
CA PRO A 40 2.23 -14.16 7.23
C PRO A 40 1.40 -15.27 6.58
N THR A 41 0.88 -14.98 5.39
CA THR A 41 0.15 -15.97 4.60
C THR A 41 1.15 -16.88 3.89
N LYS A 42 1.13 -18.17 4.24
CA LYS A 42 1.95 -19.19 3.57
C LYS A 42 1.30 -19.66 2.28
N THR A 43 2.04 -19.62 1.19
CA THR A 43 1.66 -20.28 -0.07
C THR A 43 2.59 -21.46 -0.34
N GLU A 44 2.34 -22.21 -1.42
CA GLU A 44 3.16 -23.37 -1.79
C GLU A 44 4.66 -23.01 -1.99
N ASN A 45 4.95 -21.84 -2.55
CA ASN A 45 6.30 -21.48 -3.00
C ASN A 45 6.84 -20.16 -2.41
N TYR A 46 5.99 -19.37 -1.76
CA TYR A 46 6.34 -18.04 -1.24
C TYR A 46 5.64 -17.78 0.09
N ASP A 47 6.35 -17.15 1.02
CA ASP A 47 5.72 -16.57 2.18
C ASP A 47 5.33 -15.12 1.88
N ILE A 48 4.05 -14.82 2.07
CA ILE A 48 3.50 -13.48 1.92
C ILE A 48 3.49 -12.81 3.30
N MET A 49 4.31 -11.78 3.51
CA MET A 49 4.47 -11.04 4.77
C MET A 49 3.30 -10.09 5.06
N TYR A 50 2.10 -10.49 4.64
CA TYR A 50 0.85 -9.78 4.81
C TYR A 50 -0.22 -10.79 5.25
N GLN A 51 -1.21 -10.32 5.99
CA GLN A 51 -2.38 -11.10 6.37
C GLN A 51 -3.40 -11.10 5.24
N GLN A 52 -3.80 -12.27 4.76
CA GLN A 52 -4.90 -12.39 3.80
C GLN A 52 -6.22 -11.95 4.43
N VAL A 53 -6.97 -11.11 3.70
CA VAL A 53 -8.32 -10.68 4.04
C VAL A 53 -9.31 -11.68 3.47
N LYS A 54 -10.16 -12.25 4.33
CA LYS A 54 -11.23 -13.16 3.90
C LYS A 54 -12.50 -12.37 3.58
N PRO A 55 -13.20 -12.72 2.49
CA PRO A 55 -14.52 -12.15 2.22
C PRO A 55 -15.50 -12.54 3.34
N PRO A 56 -16.63 -11.81 3.49
CA PRO A 56 -17.69 -12.22 4.39
C PRO A 56 -18.12 -13.65 4.01
N SER A 57 -18.33 -14.52 5.00
CA SER A 57 -18.77 -15.91 4.79
C SER A 57 -19.90 -15.94 3.77
N SER A 58 -19.66 -16.54 2.61
CA SER A 58 -20.56 -16.47 1.49
C SER A 58 -21.31 -17.77 1.32
N ASP A 59 -22.56 -17.65 0.89
CA ASP A 59 -23.48 -18.75 0.59
C ASP A 59 -23.08 -19.47 -0.72
N GLY A 60 -21.80 -19.86 -0.85
CA GLY A 60 -21.27 -20.63 -1.98
C GLY A 60 -20.66 -19.81 -3.12
N ASN A 61 -20.60 -18.48 -3.04
CA ASN A 61 -19.89 -17.65 -4.03
C ASN A 61 -18.41 -17.48 -3.65
N ASN A 62 -17.49 -17.96 -4.47
CA ASN A 62 -16.04 -17.83 -4.24
C ASN A 62 -15.40 -16.70 -5.07
N ASN A 63 -16.20 -15.92 -5.81
CA ASN A 63 -15.72 -14.85 -6.68
C ASN A 63 -16.05 -13.48 -6.08
N PHE A 64 -15.01 -12.76 -5.68
CA PHE A 64 -15.10 -11.44 -5.05
C PHE A 64 -14.25 -10.44 -5.78
N ILE A 65 -14.58 -9.17 -5.61
CA ILE A 65 -13.74 -8.03 -5.96
C ILE A 65 -13.66 -7.09 -4.76
N VAL A 66 -12.69 -6.19 -4.79
CA VAL A 66 -12.72 -5.01 -3.91
C VAL A 66 -13.84 -4.09 -4.38
N ASP A 67 -14.67 -3.62 -3.44
CA ASP A 67 -15.74 -2.65 -3.69
C ASP A 67 -15.20 -1.49 -4.54
N PRO A 68 -15.72 -1.29 -5.78
CA PRO A 68 -15.21 -0.27 -6.68
C PRO A 68 -15.24 1.15 -6.11
N ALA A 69 -16.24 1.47 -5.28
CA ALA A 69 -16.34 2.78 -4.65
C ALA A 69 -15.29 2.94 -3.54
N TRP A 70 -14.96 1.87 -2.82
CA TRP A 70 -13.85 1.87 -1.86
C TRP A 70 -12.50 1.95 -2.57
N LEU A 71 -12.28 1.12 -3.60
CA LEU A 71 -11.09 1.11 -4.44
C LEU A 71 -10.76 2.50 -4.96
N LYS A 72 -11.75 3.20 -5.55
CA LYS A 72 -11.56 4.56 -6.10
C LYS A 72 -11.13 5.59 -5.05
N ARG A 73 -11.54 5.42 -3.79
CA ARG A 73 -11.19 6.34 -2.69
C ARG A 73 -9.80 6.08 -2.11
N HIS A 74 -9.33 4.83 -2.17
CA HIS A 74 -8.14 4.38 -1.45
C HIS A 74 -6.97 3.94 -2.33
N SER A 75 -7.14 3.92 -3.66
CA SER A 75 -6.08 3.58 -4.60
C SER A 75 -4.93 4.59 -4.50
N THR A 76 -3.76 4.14 -4.06
CA THR A 76 -2.58 5.01 -3.92
C THR A 76 -1.82 5.17 -5.22
N VAL A 77 -1.18 6.33 -5.33
CA VAL A 77 -0.41 6.89 -6.45
C VAL A 77 0.40 5.81 -7.21
N GLY A 78 -0.09 5.40 -8.40
CA GLY A 78 0.49 4.31 -9.20
C GLY A 78 -0.50 3.15 -9.35
N SER A 79 -1.60 3.41 -10.07
CA SER A 79 -2.90 2.75 -9.94
C SER A 79 -2.95 1.23 -10.08
N SER A 80 -1.90 0.61 -10.64
CA SER A 80 -1.74 -0.83 -10.69
C SER A 80 -0.39 -1.20 -11.28
N ILE A 81 0.17 -2.35 -10.90
CA ILE A 81 1.25 -2.98 -11.67
C ILE A 81 0.66 -4.13 -12.45
N GLN A 82 0.81 -4.10 -13.77
CA GLN A 82 0.51 -5.24 -14.65
C GLN A 82 1.78 -6.00 -14.96
N MET A 83 1.74 -7.30 -14.75
CA MET A 83 2.84 -8.21 -15.07
C MET A 83 2.37 -9.24 -16.09
N SER A 84 3.15 -9.42 -17.16
CA SER A 84 2.99 -10.57 -18.04
C SER A 84 3.63 -11.78 -17.36
N MET A 85 2.82 -12.78 -17.00
CA MET A 85 3.30 -14.00 -16.37
C MET A 85 3.04 -15.21 -17.27
N GLY A 86 3.86 -16.25 -17.09
CA GLY A 86 3.53 -17.59 -17.60
C GLY A 86 2.29 -18.18 -16.93
N ASN A 87 1.91 -19.38 -17.33
CA ASN A 87 0.68 -20.06 -16.91
C ASN A 87 0.96 -21.14 -15.83
N PRO A 88 0.27 -21.17 -14.66
CA PRO A 88 0.04 -20.09 -13.70
C PRO A 88 0.87 -20.27 -12.39
N PHE A 89 1.36 -19.18 -11.80
CA PHE A 89 1.76 -19.15 -10.38
C PHE A 89 1.21 -17.88 -9.71
N ILE A 90 0.00 -17.99 -9.15
CA ILE A 90 -0.69 -16.93 -8.40
C ILE A 90 0.19 -16.41 -7.26
N SER A 91 0.82 -17.32 -6.53
CA SER A 91 1.69 -16.99 -5.40
C SER A 91 2.91 -16.15 -5.79
N TYR A 92 3.44 -16.31 -7.01
CA TYR A 92 4.51 -15.44 -7.52
C TYR A 92 3.99 -14.02 -7.82
N GLY A 93 2.81 -13.91 -8.42
CA GLY A 93 2.16 -12.62 -8.65
C GLY A 93 1.94 -11.86 -7.34
N GLU A 94 1.40 -12.54 -6.34
CA GLU A 94 1.16 -11.98 -4.99
C GLU A 94 2.45 -11.63 -4.27
N PHE A 95 3.49 -12.46 -4.39
CA PHE A 95 4.83 -12.17 -3.87
C PHE A 95 5.41 -10.88 -4.50
N LYS A 96 5.19 -10.67 -5.80
CA LYS A 96 5.62 -9.43 -6.46
C LYS A 96 4.79 -8.24 -6.01
N CYS A 97 3.48 -8.39 -5.81
CA CYS A 97 2.63 -7.32 -5.28
C CYS A 97 3.09 -6.87 -3.89
N GLN A 98 3.41 -7.77 -2.96
CA GLN A 98 3.88 -7.35 -1.63
C GLN A 98 5.19 -6.54 -1.70
N TYR A 99 6.11 -6.92 -2.60
CA TYR A 99 7.39 -6.23 -2.77
C TYR A 99 7.15 -4.81 -3.29
N SER A 100 6.27 -4.68 -4.28
CA SER A 100 5.85 -3.39 -4.82
C SER A 100 5.15 -2.54 -3.77
N CYS A 101 4.20 -3.08 -3.01
CA CYS A 101 3.55 -2.34 -1.92
C CYS A 101 4.58 -1.89 -0.88
N GLY A 102 5.54 -2.73 -0.51
CA GLY A 102 6.62 -2.36 0.40
C GLY A 102 7.51 -1.21 -0.09
N GLY A 103 7.62 -1.01 -1.41
CA GLY A 103 8.35 0.08 -2.03
C GLY A 103 7.53 1.36 -2.28
N ILE A 104 6.20 1.31 -2.18
CA ILE A 104 5.30 2.46 -2.41
C ILE A 104 5.04 3.16 -1.06
N PRO A 105 5.47 4.42 -0.88
CA PRO A 105 5.18 5.15 0.35
C PRO A 105 3.68 5.22 0.64
N GLY A 106 3.29 4.82 1.84
CA GLY A 106 1.90 4.83 2.29
C GLY A 106 1.07 3.62 1.87
N CYS A 107 1.61 2.66 1.10
CA CYS A 107 0.90 1.41 0.81
C CYS A 107 0.82 0.54 2.07
N VAL A 108 -0.39 0.11 2.43
CA VAL A 108 -0.67 -0.73 3.60
C VAL A 108 -1.52 -1.95 3.29
N SER A 109 -2.04 -2.05 2.08
CA SER A 109 -2.76 -3.22 1.61
C SER A 109 -2.70 -3.31 0.08
N TYR A 110 -2.99 -4.49 -0.45
CA TYR A 110 -3.08 -4.71 -1.89
C TYR A 110 -4.07 -5.84 -2.23
N ALA A 111 -4.53 -5.85 -3.48
CA ALA A 111 -5.34 -6.93 -4.05
C ALA A 111 -4.76 -7.39 -5.39
N GLY A 112 -4.68 -8.71 -5.57
CA GLY A 112 -4.18 -9.33 -6.80
C GLY A 112 -5.33 -9.79 -7.70
N TYR A 113 -5.21 -9.56 -9.01
CA TYR A 113 -6.18 -9.95 -10.01
C TYR A 113 -5.49 -10.71 -11.14
N GLN A 114 -6.07 -11.82 -11.57
CA GLN A 114 -5.65 -12.54 -12.75
C GLN A 114 -6.60 -12.23 -13.92
N SER A 115 -6.04 -11.74 -15.02
CA SER A 115 -6.78 -11.59 -16.28
C SER A 115 -6.95 -12.95 -16.96
N THR A 116 -8.19 -13.28 -17.30
CA THR A 116 -8.59 -14.52 -17.98
C THR A 116 -8.75 -14.36 -19.49
N VAL A 117 -8.46 -13.17 -20.05
CA VAL A 117 -8.56 -12.91 -21.50
C VAL A 117 -7.80 -13.97 -22.31
N VAL A 118 -8.55 -14.73 -23.11
CA VAL A 118 -8.06 -15.85 -23.90
C VAL A 118 -7.17 -15.35 -25.04
N GLY A 119 -5.96 -15.91 -25.20
CA GLY A 119 -5.14 -15.74 -26.40
C GLY A 119 -3.98 -14.75 -26.33
N SER A 120 -3.74 -14.09 -25.21
CA SER A 120 -2.52 -13.30 -24.96
C SER A 120 -2.05 -13.53 -23.53
N HIS A 121 -0.75 -13.44 -23.28
CA HIS A 121 -0.08 -13.78 -22.01
C HIS A 121 -0.91 -13.49 -20.76
N LYS A 122 -1.04 -14.47 -19.86
CA LYS A 122 -1.79 -14.30 -18.61
C LYS A 122 -1.23 -13.11 -17.85
N LYS A 123 -2.05 -12.07 -17.68
CA LYS A 123 -1.66 -10.87 -16.94
C LYS A 123 -2.06 -11.02 -15.48
N PHE A 124 -1.18 -10.58 -14.60
CA PHE A 124 -1.47 -10.39 -13.19
C PHE A 124 -1.41 -8.91 -12.87
N GLU A 125 -2.43 -8.42 -12.19
CA GLU A 125 -2.56 -7.02 -11.83
C GLU A 125 -2.58 -6.88 -10.32
N CYS A 126 -1.76 -5.97 -9.79
CA CYS A 126 -1.75 -5.60 -8.39
C CYS A 126 -2.41 -4.23 -8.22
N TYR A 127 -3.40 -4.11 -7.35
CA TYR A 127 -3.94 -2.84 -6.89
C TYR A 127 -3.43 -2.55 -5.48
N PHE A 128 -3.01 -1.32 -5.22
CA PHE A 128 -2.37 -0.89 -3.97
C PHE A 128 -3.21 0.19 -3.27
N PHE A 129 -3.25 0.17 -1.93
CA PHE A 129 -4.10 1.07 -1.17
C PHE A 129 -3.43 1.72 0.05
N ASP A 130 -3.87 2.92 0.40
CA ASP A 130 -3.46 3.66 1.62
C ASP A 130 -4.20 3.24 2.89
N SER A 131 -5.17 2.34 2.76
CA SER A 131 -6.04 1.92 3.84
C SER A 131 -6.13 0.39 3.91
N LEU A 132 -6.40 -0.13 5.11
CA LEU A 132 -6.61 -1.56 5.30
C LEU A 132 -7.93 -1.99 4.67
N ILE A 133 -7.91 -3.11 3.96
CA ILE A 133 -9.11 -3.71 3.36
C ILE A 133 -9.84 -4.45 4.47
N GLU A 134 -11.11 -4.12 4.71
CA GLU A 134 -11.96 -4.90 5.61
C GLU A 134 -12.76 -5.95 4.82
N SER A 135 -13.22 -7.02 5.47
CA SER A 135 -14.04 -8.04 4.84
C SER A 135 -15.28 -7.46 4.14
N LYS A 136 -15.92 -6.42 4.71
CA LYS A 136 -17.07 -5.74 4.10
C LYS A 136 -16.77 -5.05 2.77
N ASN A 137 -15.49 -4.80 2.47
CA ASN A 137 -15.04 -4.21 1.21
C ASN A 137 -14.79 -5.26 0.13
N LEU A 138 -14.92 -6.55 0.45
CA LEU A 138 -14.87 -7.63 -0.53
C LEU A 138 -16.31 -7.99 -0.91
N VAL A 139 -16.73 -7.56 -2.09
CA VAL A 139 -18.10 -7.71 -2.59
C VAL A 139 -18.14 -8.78 -3.69
N PRO A 140 -19.26 -9.49 -3.87
CA PRO A 140 -19.41 -10.44 -4.96
C PRO A 140 -19.05 -9.80 -6.31
N ALA A 141 -18.24 -10.51 -7.10
CA ALA A 141 -17.90 -10.07 -8.43
C ALA A 141 -19.13 -10.15 -9.36
N PRO A 142 -19.30 -9.22 -10.31
CA PRO A 142 -20.27 -9.34 -11.40
C PRO A 142 -19.98 -10.58 -12.26
N ASP A 143 -21.02 -11.22 -12.81
CA ASP A 143 -20.95 -12.48 -13.58
C ASP A 143 -20.08 -12.42 -14.87
N ALA A 144 -19.59 -11.25 -15.27
CA ALA A 144 -18.94 -10.99 -16.57
C ALA A 144 -17.55 -10.36 -16.47
N GLU A 145 -16.84 -10.48 -15.33
CA GLU A 145 -15.50 -9.91 -15.22
C GLU A 145 -14.41 -10.83 -15.80
N ASN A 146 -13.62 -10.26 -16.72
CA ASN A 146 -12.42 -10.90 -17.28
C ASN A 146 -11.22 -10.88 -16.32
N ASN A 147 -11.37 -10.31 -15.13
CA ASN A 147 -10.35 -10.22 -14.10
C ASN A 147 -10.89 -10.87 -12.83
N VAL A 148 -10.29 -11.98 -12.42
CA VAL A 148 -10.68 -12.68 -11.20
C VAL A 148 -9.73 -12.26 -10.10
N MET A 149 -10.26 -11.71 -9.00
CA MET A 149 -9.43 -11.44 -7.83
C MET A 149 -8.91 -12.77 -7.28
N THR A 150 -7.61 -12.88 -7.06
CA THR A 150 -7.04 -14.05 -6.39
C THR A 150 -7.22 -13.90 -4.89
N HIS A 151 -6.61 -12.87 -4.32
CA HIS A 151 -6.63 -12.58 -2.90
C HIS A 151 -6.42 -11.08 -2.62
N ALA A 152 -6.78 -10.67 -1.42
CA ALA A 152 -6.52 -9.35 -0.85
C ALA A 152 -5.71 -9.49 0.45
N TYR A 153 -4.84 -8.52 0.73
CA TYR A 153 -3.84 -8.62 1.79
C TYR A 153 -3.65 -7.31 2.52
N ASN A 154 -3.53 -7.37 3.85
CA ASN A 154 -3.23 -6.25 4.74
C ASN A 154 -1.85 -6.41 5.37
N LYS A 155 -1.12 -5.30 5.48
CA LYS A 155 0.22 -5.29 6.06
C LYS A 155 0.17 -5.74 7.52
N LEU A 156 1.10 -6.59 7.91
CA LEU A 156 1.26 -6.99 9.31
C LEU A 156 1.89 -5.85 10.12
N CYS A 157 1.53 -5.75 11.40
CA CYS A 157 2.24 -4.86 12.31
C CYS A 157 3.63 -5.43 12.60
N ASP A 158 4.61 -4.55 12.80
CA ASP A 158 5.92 -4.98 13.26
C ASP A 158 5.80 -5.30 14.76
N ASP A 159 5.89 -6.58 15.11
CA ASP A 159 6.04 -7.00 16.51
C ASP A 159 7.47 -6.65 16.94
N LYS A 160 7.67 -5.42 17.44
CA LYS A 160 8.94 -5.01 18.06
C LYS A 160 9.17 -5.70 19.40
#